data_AF-A0A0A8YLB4-F1
#
_entry.id   AF-A0A0A8YLB4-F1
#
_cell.length_a   1.000
_cell.length_b   1.000
_cell.length_c   1.000
_cell.angle_alpha   90.00
_cell.angle_beta   90.00
_cell.angle_gamma   90.00
#
_symmetry.space_group_name_H-M   'P 1'
#
loop_
_entity.id
_entity.type
_entity.pdbx_description
1 polymer ?
#
loop_
_entity_poly.entity_id
_entity_poly.type
_entity_poly.pdbx_seq_one_letter_code
_entity_poly.pdbx_strand_id
1 'polypeptide(L)' 'MKFSGEKQFKKAIIKYGLAERRVINFIKDEADRVRAKCDWASCPWVCLLSTNSRTSS' A
#
# COMPACT_ATOMS: atom_id res chain seq x y z
N MET A 1 4.56 7.79 7.09
CA MET A 1 3.77 8.54 6.09
C MET A 1 2.30 8.49 6.52
N LYS A 2 1.63 9.64 6.62
CA LYS A 2 0.18 9.69 6.83
C LYS A 2 -0.49 9.85 5.46
N PHE A 3 -1.47 9.02 5.16
CA PHE A 3 -2.32 9.16 3.99
C PHE A 3 -3.70 9.58 4.46
N SER A 4 -4.30 10.55 3.78
CA SER A 4 -5.66 10.99 4.06
C SER A 4 -6.71 9.99 3.58
N GLY A 5 -6.29 8.97 2.83
CA GLY A 5 -7.15 7.87 2.43
C GLY A 5 -6.47 6.87 1.50
N GLU A 6 -7.17 5.77 1.27
CA GLU A 6 -6.77 4.67 0.40
C GLU A 6 -6.31 5.12 -0.99
N LYS A 7 -7.06 6.05 -1.62
CA LYS A 7 -6.75 6.52 -2.98
C LYS A 7 -5.36 7.19 -3.05
N GLN A 8 -5.00 7.95 -2.02
CA GLN A 8 -3.69 8.61 -1.96
C GLN A 8 -2.59 7.57 -1.76
N PHE A 9 -2.83 6.59 -0.90
CA PHE A 9 -1.92 5.47 -0.68
C PHE A 9 -1.66 4.68 -1.97
N LYS A 10 -2.71 4.22 -2.64
CA LYS A 10 -2.60 3.45 -3.89
C LYS A 10 -1.79 4.20 -4.95
N LYS A 11 -2.07 5.50 -5.15
CA LYS A 11 -1.30 6.34 -6.09
C LYS A 11 0.19 6.42 -5.72
N ALA A 12 0.49 6.63 -4.44
CA ALA A 12 1.87 6.70 -3.97
C ALA A 12 2.61 5.36 -4.17
N ILE A 13 1.94 4.25 -3.88
CA ILE A 13 2.49 2.91 -4.04
C ILE A 13 2.71 2.55 -5.52
N ILE A 14 1.80 2.93 -6.43
CA ILE A 14 2.01 2.75 -7.87
C ILE A 14 3.22 3.54 -8.35
N LYS A 15 3.35 4.81 -7.92
CA LYS A 15 4.50 5.64 -8.28
C LYS A 15 5.82 5.06 -7.74
N TYR A 16 5.78 4.52 -6.51
CA TYR A 16 6.91 3.82 -5.91
C TYR A 16 7.27 2.55 -6.70
N GLY A 17 6.29 1.72 -7.05
CA GLY A 17 6.49 0.52 -7.86
C GLY A 17 7.13 0.83 -9.21
N LEU A 18 6.70 1.90 -9.88
CA LEU A 18 7.31 2.35 -11.13
C LEU A 18 8.76 2.81 -10.95
N ALA A 19 9.06 3.58 -9.92
CA ALA A 19 10.42 4.07 -9.64
C ALA A 19 11.39 2.93 -9.31
N GLU A 20 10.93 1.96 -8.52
CA GLU A 20 11.72 0.81 -8.06
C GLU A 20 11.69 -0.37 -9.05
N ARG A 21 10.96 -0.25 -10.17
CA ARG A 21 10.71 -1.32 -11.15
C ARG A 21 10.15 -2.59 -10.52
N ARG A 22 9.24 -2.44 -9.56
CA ARG A 22 8.54 -3.53 -8.88
C ARG A 22 7.11 -3.63 -9.36
N VAL A 23 6.67 -4.83 -9.69
CA VAL A 23 5.26 -5.13 -9.87
C VAL A 23 4.63 -5.24 -8.49
N ILE A 24 3.64 -4.38 -8.20
CA ILE A 24 2.96 -4.33 -6.91
C ILE A 24 1.49 -4.70 -7.08
N ASN A 25 1.06 -5.67 -6.30
CA ASN A 25 -0.32 -6.14 -6.23
C ASN A 25 -0.97 -5.72 -4.91
N PHE A 26 -2.22 -5.26 -4.99
CA PHE A 26 -3.05 -4.95 -3.82
C PHE A 26 -3.88 -6.19 -3.49
N ILE A 27 -3.46 -6.95 -2.48
CA ILE A 27 -4.06 -8.26 -2.13
C ILE A 27 -5.28 -8.11 -1.24
N LYS A 28 -5.31 -7.05 -0.43
CA LYS A 28 -6.45 -6.67 0.39
C LYS A 28 -6.77 -5.21 0.16
N ASP A 29 -8.06 -4.95 0.01
CA ASP A 29 -8.60 -3.65 -0.31
C ASP A 29 -9.89 -3.44 0.49
N GLU A 30 -9.73 -3.32 1.80
CA GLU A 30 -10.79 -2.98 2.74
C GLU A 30 -10.69 -1.47 3.04
N ALA A 31 -11.82 -0.80 3.29
CA ALA A 31 -11.87 0.67 3.47
C ALA A 31 -10.92 1.17 4.59
N ASP A 32 -10.68 0.32 5.58
CA ASP A 32 -9.81 0.55 6.73
C ASP A 32 -8.45 -0.16 6.58
N ARG A 33 -8.26 -1.03 5.60
CA ARG A 33 -7.03 -1.82 5.48
C ARG A 33 -6.69 -2.18 4.03
N VAL A 34 -5.56 -1.65 3.56
CA VAL A 34 -5.02 -1.98 2.24
C VAL A 34 -3.64 -2.58 2.35
N ARG A 35 -3.41 -3.72 1.68
CA ARG A 35 -2.12 -4.41 1.66
C ARG A 35 -1.57 -4.48 0.25
N ALA A 36 -0.47 -3.77 0.02
CA ALA A 36 0.35 -3.87 -1.17
C ALA A 36 1.47 -4.89 -0.95
N LYS A 37 1.70 -5.77 -1.92
CA LYS A 37 2.78 -6.76 -1.92
C LYS A 37 3.48 -6.73 -3.27
N CYS A 38 4.79 -6.94 -3.29
CA CYS A 38 5.48 -7.20 -4.54
C CYS A 38 5.08 -8.57 -5.10
N ASP A 39 4.85 -8.64 -6.42
CA ASP A 39 4.39 -9.86 -7.08
C ASP A 39 5.47 -10.95 -7.15
N TRP A 40 6.75 -10.55 -7.18
CA TRP A 40 7.86 -11.50 -7.26
C TRP A 40 7.93 -12.39 -6.01
N ALA A 41 8.00 -13.71 -6.23
CA ALA A 41 8.03 -14.71 -5.17
C ALA A 41 9.20 -14.53 -4.17
N SER A 42 10.35 -14.04 -4.64
CA SER A 42 11.53 -13.77 -3.82
C SER A 42 11.54 -12.39 -3.17
N CYS A 43 10.56 -11.52 -3.45
CA CYS A 43 10.53 -10.16 -2.93
C CYS A 43 9.77 -10.11 -1.60
N PRO A 44 10.43 -9.83 -0.47
CA PRO A 44 9.78 -9.74 0.83
C PRO A 44 8.98 -8.44 1.01
N TRP A 45 8.99 -7.55 0.00
CA TRP A 45 8.44 -6.22 0.14
C TRP A 45 6.92 -6.23 0.24
N VAL A 46 6.42 -5.62 1.31
CA VAL A 46 5.01 -5.45 1.65
C VAL A 46 4.83 -4.05 2.23
N CYS A 47 3.73 -3.39 1.87
CA CYS A 47 3.30 -2.14 2.49
C CYS A 47 1.86 -2.26 2.97
N LEU A 48 1.62 -1.95 4.24
CA LEU A 48 0.30 -2.02 4.88
C LEU A 48 -0.19 -0.60 5.18
N LEU A 49 -1.35 -0.25 4.64
CA LEU A 49 -2.18 0.84 5.11
C LEU A 49 -3.20 0.26 6.09
N SER A 50 -3.32 0.84 7.26
CA SER A 50 -4.36 0.52 8.22
C SER A 50 -4.87 1.79 8.88
N THR A 51 -6.19 1.95 8.91
CA THR A 51 -6.90 3.00 9.61
C THR A 51 -7.57 2.37 10.83
N ASN A 52 -7.16 2.80 12.01
CA ASN A 52 -7.79 2.45 13.29
C ASN A 52 -8.19 3.72 14.07
N SER A 53 -8.90 3.54 15.18
CA SER A 53 -9.36 4.61 16.08
C SER A 53 -8.23 5.48 16.66
N ARG A 54 -6.97 5.04 16.58
CA ARG A 54 -5.77 5.80 17.00
C ARG A 54 -5.13 6.59 15.86
N THR A 55 -5.61 6.43 14.63
CA THR A 55 -5.06 7.08 13.43
C THR A 55 -6.00 8.09 12.78
N SER A 56 -7.22 8.26 13.28
CA SER A 56 -8.05 9.42 12.93
C SER A 56 -7.47 10.66 13.63
N SER A 57 -6.65 11.43 12.92
CA SER A 57 -6.15 12.75 13.38
C SER A 57 -6.03 13.69 12.21
#